data_AF-A0A350W268-F1
#
_entry.id   AF-A0A350W268-F1
#
_cell.length_a   1.000
_cell.length_b   1.000
_cell.length_c   1.000
_cell.angle_alpha   90.00
_cell.angle_beta   90.00
_cell.angle_gamma   90.00
#
_symmetry.space_group_name_H-M   'P 1'
#
loop_
_entity.id
_entity.type
_entity.pdbx_description
1 polymer ?
#
loop_
_entity_poly.entity_id
_entity_poly.type
_entity_poly.pdbx_seq_one_letter_code
_entity_poly.pdbx_strand_id
1 'polypeptide(L)'
;MKNNLTENLNQLGFPVMKKEAKLDANAVLVDVVKSKDMRLWDGFPVMLANALKKDLFDFHKTVKYLKNESDKNTFYELTALSLALYHNLNLEYNWSKELYNFLNSNDKNKYNTYLKKMENSEDLFVAKHKMSSQRLKETFRNYALEEKTKLKELLELKDEYNLEFALSQVFSSKQKDLFYKKLKNEKLTKTEKEYFSRTVKKKLHALANNELHSLAQKLLQF
;
A
#
# COMPACT_ATOMS: atom_id res chain seq x y z
N MET A 1 20.56 -7.36 28.96
CA MET A 1 20.83 -6.01 28.43
C MET A 1 21.62 -6.12 27.14
N LYS A 2 20.96 -6.20 25.98
CA LYS A 2 21.59 -6.09 24.66
C LYS A 2 20.53 -5.55 23.72
N ASN A 3 20.44 -4.23 23.60
CA ASN A 3 19.70 -3.51 22.55
C ASN A 3 19.90 -2.02 22.79
N ASN A 4 21.04 -1.45 22.38
CA ASN A 4 21.09 0.01 22.22
C ASN A 4 22.14 0.55 21.24
N LEU A 5 22.82 -0.31 20.46
CA LEU A 5 23.81 0.18 19.50
C LEU A 5 23.12 0.86 18.30
N THR A 6 22.04 0.26 17.79
CA THR A 6 21.32 0.77 16.62
C THR A 6 20.61 2.11 16.90
N GLU A 7 20.10 2.30 18.12
CA GLU A 7 19.48 3.56 18.54
C GLU A 7 20.50 4.67 18.72
N ASN A 8 21.65 4.37 19.33
CA ASN A 8 22.75 5.32 19.46
C ASN A 8 23.35 5.72 18.09
N LEU A 9 23.46 4.79 17.14
CA LEU A 9 23.96 5.07 15.79
C LEU A 9 23.01 5.98 14.99
N ASN A 10 21.70 5.77 15.11
CA ASN A 10 20.71 6.63 14.48
C ASN A 10 20.73 8.05 15.06
N GLN A 11 20.92 8.20 16.37
CA GLN A 11 21.05 9.52 17.01
C GLN A 11 22.33 10.27 16.59
N LEU A 12 23.37 9.55 16.17
CA LEU A 12 24.63 10.11 15.68
C LEU A 12 24.65 10.31 14.15
N GLY A 13 23.49 10.23 13.48
CA GLY A 13 23.37 10.53 12.05
C GLY A 13 23.84 9.40 11.12
N PHE A 14 24.03 8.18 11.64
CA PHE A 14 24.32 6.99 10.83
C PHE A 14 23.10 6.06 10.81
N PRO A 15 22.19 6.21 9.82
CA PRO A 15 20.97 5.42 9.77
C PRO A 15 21.30 3.96 9.46
N VAL A 16 21.35 3.13 10.49
CA VAL A 16 21.45 1.68 10.32
C VAL A 16 20.04 1.16 10.13
N MET A 17 19.73 0.66 8.92
CA MET A 17 18.49 -0.05 8.63
C MET A 17 18.31 -1.15 9.69
N LYS A 18 17.34 -0.98 10.61
CA LYS A 18 16.95 -2.03 11.55
C LYS A 18 16.56 -3.22 10.67
N LYS A 19 17.21 -4.37 10.86
CA LYS A 19 16.78 -5.63 10.24
C LYS A 19 15.36 -5.85 10.74
N GLU A 20 14.36 -5.54 9.91
CA GLU A 20 12.96 -5.64 10.30
C GLU A 20 12.76 -7.07 10.81
N ALA A 21 12.34 -7.19 12.08
CA ALA A 21 11.97 -8.49 12.62
C ALA A 21 10.89 -9.04 11.68
N LYS A 22 11.12 -10.24 11.11
CA LYS A 22 10.14 -10.86 10.19
C LYS A 22 8.78 -10.87 10.87
N LEU A 23 7.85 -10.06 10.35
CA LEU A 23 6.48 -9.99 10.84
C LEU A 23 5.82 -11.35 10.57
N ASP A 24 5.48 -12.10 11.62
CA ASP A 24 4.64 -13.30 11.47
C ASP A 24 3.17 -12.87 11.42
N ALA A 25 2.67 -12.58 10.22
CA ALA A 25 1.30 -12.11 10.02
C ALA A 25 0.25 -13.08 10.60
N ASN A 26 0.54 -14.39 10.59
CA ASN A 26 -0.31 -15.43 11.16
C ASN A 26 -0.49 -15.25 12.67
N ALA A 27 0.60 -14.93 13.38
CA ALA A 27 0.57 -14.69 14.83
C ALA A 27 -0.22 -13.40 15.14
N VAL A 28 -0.02 -12.34 14.35
CA VAL A 28 -0.74 -11.08 14.52
C VAL A 28 -2.25 -11.26 14.31
N LEU A 29 -2.66 -11.95 13.25
CA LEU A 29 -4.09 -12.21 13.00
C LEU A 29 -4.72 -13.05 14.12
N VAL A 30 -3.96 -13.99 14.69
CA VAL A 30 -4.38 -14.78 15.86
C VAL A 30 -4.58 -13.90 17.09
N ASP A 31 -3.65 -12.98 17.35
CA ASP A 31 -3.76 -12.07 18.50
C ASP A 31 -4.96 -11.11 18.34
N VAL A 32 -5.24 -10.67 17.11
CA VAL A 32 -6.46 -9.90 16.79
C VAL A 32 -7.72 -10.70 17.09
N VAL A 33 -7.81 -11.97 16.66
CA VAL A 33 -8.95 -12.85 16.98
C VAL A 33 -9.14 -12.96 18.49
N LYS A 34 -8.06 -13.25 19.21
CA LYS A 34 -8.06 -13.45 20.68
C LYS A 34 -8.39 -12.20 21.47
N SER A 35 -8.02 -11.01 20.96
CA SER A 35 -8.25 -9.74 21.63
C SER A 35 -9.73 -9.47 21.90
N LYS A 36 -10.61 -9.98 21.03
CA LYS A 36 -12.05 -9.66 21.00
C LYS A 36 -12.31 -8.15 20.93
N ASP A 37 -11.32 -7.36 20.52
CA ASP A 37 -11.47 -5.93 20.33
C ASP A 37 -12.19 -5.68 19.00
N MET A 38 -13.39 -5.09 19.08
CA MET A 38 -14.23 -4.82 17.93
C MET A 38 -13.57 -3.90 16.90
N ARG A 39 -12.71 -2.97 17.32
CA ARG A 39 -11.98 -2.08 16.40
C ARG A 39 -10.93 -2.87 15.61
N LEU A 40 -10.25 -3.82 16.26
CA LEU A 40 -9.32 -4.71 15.57
C LEU A 40 -10.05 -5.69 14.66
N TRP A 41 -11.25 -6.14 15.03
CA TRP A 41 -12.09 -6.97 14.17
C TRP A 41 -12.64 -6.19 12.96
N ASP A 42 -13.02 -4.93 13.12
CA ASP A 42 -13.38 -4.03 12.00
C ASP A 42 -12.18 -3.84 11.04
N GLY A 43 -10.96 -3.83 11.58
CA GLY A 43 -9.71 -3.77 10.79
C GLY A 43 -9.25 -5.12 10.21
N PHE A 44 -9.82 -6.25 10.64
CA PHE A 44 -9.37 -7.59 10.26
C PHE A 44 -9.36 -7.82 8.74
N PRO A 45 -10.40 -7.42 7.97
CA PRO A 45 -10.38 -7.60 6.52
C PRO A 45 -9.24 -6.85 5.83
N VAL A 46 -8.78 -5.72 6.38
CA VAL A 46 -7.63 -4.98 5.83
C VAL A 46 -6.34 -5.76 6.08
N MET A 47 -6.13 -6.21 7.32
CA MET A 47 -4.94 -6.96 7.70
C MET A 47 -4.83 -8.28 6.93
N LEU A 48 -5.93 -9.00 6.76
CA LEU A 48 -5.98 -10.24 5.99
C LEU A 48 -5.63 -10.03 4.52
N ALA A 49 -6.26 -9.03 3.87
CA ALA A 49 -5.98 -8.72 2.47
C ALA A 49 -4.50 -8.35 2.26
N ASN A 50 -3.93 -7.56 3.17
CA ASN A 50 -2.53 -7.15 3.08
C ASN A 50 -1.55 -8.29 3.34
N ALA A 51 -1.86 -9.20 4.27
CA ALA A 51 -1.04 -10.37 4.54
C ALA A 51 -1.04 -11.34 3.35
N LEU A 52 -2.19 -11.55 2.71
CA LEU A 52 -2.31 -12.37 1.49
C LEU A 52 -1.60 -11.74 0.30
N LYS A 53 -1.74 -10.43 0.05
CA LYS A 53 -1.03 -9.72 -1.02
C LYS A 53 0.49 -9.78 -0.89
N LYS A 54 0.99 -9.81 0.35
CA LYS A 54 2.43 -9.86 0.66
C LYS A 54 2.98 -11.27 0.81
N ASP A 55 2.16 -12.30 0.55
CA ASP A 55 2.53 -13.71 0.71
C ASP A 55 3.05 -14.04 2.13
N LEU A 56 2.45 -13.40 3.15
CA LEU A 56 2.82 -13.58 4.56
C LEU A 56 1.84 -14.46 5.34
N PHE A 57 0.73 -14.85 4.72
CA PHE A 57 -0.37 -15.56 5.35
C PHE A 57 -0.45 -17.02 4.91
N ASP A 58 -0.62 -17.90 5.89
CA ASP A 58 -0.92 -19.32 5.72
C ASP A 58 -2.13 -19.66 6.61
N PHE A 59 -3.20 -20.12 5.96
CA PHE A 59 -4.45 -20.45 6.61
C PHE A 59 -4.30 -21.56 7.66
N HIS A 60 -3.64 -22.66 7.28
CA HIS A 60 -3.46 -23.82 8.15
C HIS A 60 -2.54 -23.50 9.32
N LYS A 61 -1.48 -22.73 9.09
CA LYS A 61 -0.58 -22.24 10.15
C LYS A 61 -1.32 -21.35 11.14
N THR A 62 -2.15 -20.43 10.65
CA THR A 62 -2.96 -19.53 11.50
C THR A 62 -3.93 -20.31 12.37
N VAL A 63 -4.64 -21.30 11.81
CA VAL A 63 -5.55 -22.16 12.58
C VAL A 63 -4.81 -22.97 13.66
N LYS A 64 -3.58 -23.44 13.39
CA LYS A 64 -2.76 -24.15 14.39
C LYS A 64 -2.37 -23.28 15.59
N TYR A 65 -2.25 -21.97 15.43
CA TYR A 65 -1.97 -21.04 16.53
C TYR A 65 -3.18 -20.79 17.45
N LEU A 66 -4.39 -21.13 16.99
CA LEU A 66 -5.63 -21.03 17.76
C LEU A 66 -5.85 -22.35 18.53
N LYS A 67 -5.65 -22.31 19.85
CA LYS A 67 -5.72 -23.52 20.69
C LYS A 67 -7.16 -23.97 21.01
N ASN A 68 -8.09 -23.03 21.11
CA ASN A 68 -9.46 -23.31 21.51
C ASN A 68 -10.43 -23.19 20.31
N GLU A 69 -11.54 -23.92 20.37
CA GLU A 69 -12.52 -23.96 19.27
C GLU A 69 -13.30 -22.65 19.11
N SER A 70 -13.47 -21.86 20.19
CA SER A 70 -14.16 -20.57 20.11
C SER A 70 -13.40 -19.57 19.26
N ASP A 71 -12.08 -19.48 19.42
CA ASP A 71 -11.23 -18.57 18.68
C ASP A 71 -11.07 -19.06 17.24
N LYS A 72 -10.99 -20.38 17.00
CA LYS A 72 -11.04 -20.94 15.64
C LYS A 72 -12.33 -20.55 14.93
N ASN A 73 -13.49 -20.77 15.55
CA ASN A 73 -14.77 -20.38 14.99
C ASN A 73 -14.83 -18.87 14.70
N THR A 74 -14.34 -18.04 15.62
CA THR A 74 -14.25 -16.59 15.42
C THR A 74 -13.37 -16.23 14.22
N PHE A 75 -12.23 -16.90 14.05
CA PHE A 75 -11.35 -16.71 12.90
C PHE A 75 -12.01 -17.12 11.57
N TYR A 76 -12.72 -18.25 11.54
CA TYR A 76 -13.49 -18.65 10.36
C TYR A 76 -14.58 -17.64 10.02
N GLU A 77 -15.31 -17.14 11.03
CA GLU A 77 -16.33 -16.11 10.86
C GLU A 77 -15.75 -14.79 10.34
N LEU A 78 -14.63 -14.33 10.90
CA LEU A 78 -13.94 -13.12 10.43
C LEU A 78 -13.39 -13.30 9.01
N THR A 79 -12.95 -14.51 8.65
CA THR A 79 -12.54 -14.83 7.28
C THR A 79 -13.72 -14.79 6.31
N ALA A 80 -14.85 -15.40 6.68
CA ALA A 80 -16.09 -15.34 5.91
C ALA A 80 -16.61 -13.90 5.76
N LEU A 81 -16.55 -13.10 6.83
CA LEU A 81 -16.89 -11.69 6.83
C LEU A 81 -16.00 -10.90 5.85
N SER A 82 -14.70 -11.15 5.89
CA SER A 82 -13.73 -10.49 5.02
C SER A 82 -14.00 -10.79 3.54
N LEU A 83 -14.23 -12.07 3.21
CA LEU A 83 -14.59 -12.47 1.85
C LEU A 83 -15.90 -11.80 1.39
N ALA A 84 -16.93 -11.76 2.26
CA ALA A 84 -18.20 -11.13 1.94
C ALA A 84 -18.05 -9.62 1.71
N LEU A 85 -17.18 -8.97 2.49
CA LEU A 85 -16.85 -7.56 2.31
C LEU A 85 -16.15 -7.30 0.98
N TYR A 86 -15.15 -8.11 0.62
CA TYR A 86 -14.45 -7.96 -0.67
C TYR A 86 -15.41 -8.11 -1.83
N HIS A 87 -16.31 -9.11 -1.76
CA HIS A 87 -17.35 -9.31 -2.75
C HIS A 87 -18.32 -8.12 -2.82
N ASN A 88 -18.80 -7.62 -1.68
CA ASN A 88 -19.71 -6.46 -1.63
C ASN A 88 -19.07 -5.17 -2.18
N LEU A 89 -17.74 -5.05 -2.09
CA LEU A 89 -16.98 -3.92 -2.62
C LEU A 89 -16.49 -4.15 -4.06
N ASN A 90 -16.92 -5.23 -4.73
CA ASN A 90 -16.50 -5.61 -6.08
C ASN A 90 -14.97 -5.71 -6.23
N LEU A 91 -14.31 -6.27 -5.22
CA LEU A 91 -12.86 -6.49 -5.22
C LEU A 91 -12.55 -7.92 -5.65
N GLU A 92 -11.90 -8.03 -6.81
CA GLU A 92 -11.45 -9.30 -7.37
C GLU A 92 -10.03 -9.62 -6.91
N TYR A 93 -9.88 -10.61 -6.03
CA TYR A 93 -8.58 -11.17 -5.67
C TYR A 93 -8.47 -12.61 -6.16
N ASN A 94 -7.32 -12.94 -6.76
CA ASN A 94 -7.02 -14.28 -7.27
C ASN A 94 -7.08 -15.36 -6.17
N TRP A 95 -6.70 -15.02 -4.94
CA TRP A 95 -6.73 -15.91 -3.78
C TRP A 95 -8.11 -16.08 -3.12
N SER A 96 -9.11 -15.25 -3.46
CA SER A 96 -10.42 -15.30 -2.79
C SER A 96 -11.11 -16.65 -2.91
N LYS A 97 -11.01 -17.29 -4.09
CA LYS A 97 -11.63 -18.61 -4.35
C LYS A 97 -10.99 -19.71 -3.51
N GLU A 98 -9.66 -19.70 -3.41
CA GLU A 98 -8.92 -20.66 -2.59
C GLU A 98 -9.25 -20.46 -1.11
N LEU A 99 -9.23 -19.21 -0.64
CA LEU A 99 -9.56 -18.89 0.76
C LEU A 99 -10.99 -19.31 1.13
N TYR A 100 -11.95 -19.12 0.22
CA TYR A 100 -13.34 -19.57 0.40
C TYR A 100 -13.45 -21.09 0.52
N ASN A 101 -12.56 -21.86 -0.13
CA ASN A 101 -12.59 -23.32 -0.05
C ASN A 101 -12.19 -23.87 1.32
N PHE A 102 -11.44 -23.11 2.13
CA PHE A 102 -11.11 -23.48 3.50
C PHE A 102 -12.30 -23.34 4.48
N LEU A 103 -13.37 -22.65 4.08
CA LEU A 103 -14.58 -22.51 4.90
C LEU A 103 -15.42 -23.80 4.87
N ASN A 104 -15.91 -24.21 6.05
CA ASN A 104 -16.89 -25.29 6.15
C ASN A 104 -18.29 -24.80 5.70
N SER A 105 -19.26 -25.71 5.64
CA SER A 105 -20.63 -25.39 5.19
C SER A 105 -21.31 -24.31 6.04
N ASN A 106 -21.06 -24.29 7.35
CA ASN A 106 -21.62 -23.29 8.25
C ASN A 106 -21.03 -21.90 7.99
N ASP A 107 -19.72 -21.81 7.79
CA ASP A 107 -19.04 -20.54 7.53
C ASP A 107 -19.35 -19.99 6.13
N LYS A 108 -19.60 -20.87 5.15
CA LYS A 108 -20.15 -20.49 3.84
C LYS A 108 -21.56 -19.92 3.95
N ASN A 109 -22.40 -20.48 4.81
CA ASN A 109 -23.72 -19.90 5.11
C ASN A 109 -23.61 -18.53 5.78
N LYS A 110 -22.63 -18.36 6.69
CA LYS A 110 -22.34 -17.05 7.29
C LYS A 110 -21.83 -16.05 6.26
N TYR A 111 -20.95 -16.44 5.34
CA TYR A 111 -20.53 -15.60 4.21
C TYR A 111 -21.75 -15.04 3.45
N ASN A 112 -22.69 -15.90 3.05
CA ASN A 112 -23.91 -15.47 2.35
C ASN A 112 -24.77 -14.53 3.20
N THR A 113 -24.87 -14.82 4.50
CA THR A 113 -25.61 -13.98 5.45
C THR A 113 -24.98 -12.60 5.60
N TYR A 114 -23.65 -12.53 5.71
CA TYR A 114 -22.90 -11.29 5.79
C TYR A 114 -23.04 -10.47 4.53
N LEU A 115 -22.95 -11.10 3.37
CA LEU A 115 -23.11 -10.43 2.08
C LEU A 115 -24.48 -9.74 1.99
N LYS A 116 -25.56 -10.47 2.28
CA LYS A 116 -26.93 -9.93 2.28
C LYS A 116 -27.09 -8.77 3.29
N LYS A 117 -26.56 -8.92 4.50
CA LYS A 117 -26.61 -7.87 5.52
C LYS A 117 -25.83 -6.63 5.10
N MET A 118 -24.68 -6.79 4.44
CA MET A 118 -23.92 -5.67 3.92
C MET A 118 -24.63 -4.96 2.77
N GLU A 119 -25.33 -5.68 1.90
CA GLU A 119 -26.15 -5.09 0.84
C GLU A 119 -27.27 -4.21 1.42
N ASN A 120 -27.93 -4.69 2.47
CA ASN A 120 -29.00 -3.97 3.16
C ASN A 120 -28.50 -2.93 4.19
N SER A 121 -27.19 -2.77 4.37
CA SER A 121 -26.57 -1.93 5.41
C SER A 121 -27.07 -2.25 6.84
N GLU A 122 -27.36 -3.52 7.10
CA GLU A 122 -27.79 -4.02 8.40
C GLU A 122 -26.60 -4.37 9.30
N ASP A 123 -26.84 -4.37 10.61
CA ASP A 123 -25.87 -4.87 11.57
C ASP A 123 -25.74 -6.40 11.48
N LEU A 124 -24.49 -6.87 11.58
CA LEU A 124 -24.12 -8.27 11.51
C LEU A 124 -23.53 -8.76 12.83
N PHE A 125 -23.41 -10.08 13.00
CA PHE A 125 -22.87 -10.67 14.21
C PHE A 125 -21.67 -11.56 13.88
N VAL A 126 -20.57 -11.31 14.57
CA VAL A 126 -19.40 -12.21 14.58
C VAL A 126 -19.26 -12.76 15.99
N ALA A 127 -19.30 -14.08 16.11
CA ALA A 127 -19.48 -14.83 17.34
C ALA A 127 -20.72 -14.34 18.12
N LYS A 128 -20.52 -13.42 19.06
CA LYS A 128 -21.59 -12.82 19.89
C LYS A 128 -21.58 -11.29 19.84
N HIS A 129 -20.73 -10.69 19.01
CA HIS A 129 -20.56 -9.24 18.93
C HIS A 129 -21.29 -8.68 17.72
N LYS A 130 -22.08 -7.64 17.97
CA LYS A 130 -22.81 -6.90 16.95
C LYS A 130 -21.87 -5.91 16.27
N MET A 131 -21.73 -5.98 14.96
CA MET A 131 -20.87 -5.08 14.17
C MET A 131 -21.71 -4.36 13.11
N SER A 132 -21.36 -3.10 12.84
CA SER A 132 -22.02 -2.30 11.81
C SER A 132 -21.39 -2.59 10.45
N SER A 133 -22.20 -3.01 9.48
CA SER A 133 -21.74 -3.24 8.11
C SER A 133 -21.23 -1.94 7.46
N GLN A 134 -21.85 -0.80 7.76
CA GLN A 134 -21.41 0.50 7.27
C GLN A 134 -20.02 0.86 7.81
N ARG A 135 -19.83 0.78 9.13
CA ARG A 135 -18.52 1.09 9.76
C ARG A 135 -17.41 0.17 9.24
N LEU A 136 -17.72 -1.11 9.01
CA LEU A 136 -16.79 -2.07 8.42
C LEU A 136 -16.33 -1.65 7.02
N LYS A 137 -17.27 -1.25 6.15
CA LYS A 137 -16.97 -0.76 4.79
C LYS A 137 -16.13 0.51 4.83
N GLU A 138 -16.48 1.46 5.69
CA GLU A 138 -15.75 2.72 5.87
C GLU A 138 -14.32 2.46 6.37
N THR A 139 -14.18 1.64 7.40
CA THR A 139 -12.87 1.23 7.93
C THR A 139 -12.02 0.59 6.84
N PHE A 140 -12.59 -0.36 6.09
CA PHE A 140 -11.88 -0.99 4.99
C PHE A 140 -11.45 0.01 3.92
N ARG A 141 -12.35 0.90 3.47
CA ARG A 141 -12.03 1.91 2.46
C ARG A 141 -10.93 2.84 2.93
N ASN A 142 -11.00 3.35 4.17
CA ASN A 142 -10.03 4.30 4.69
C ASN A 142 -8.62 3.69 4.70
N TYR A 143 -8.46 2.48 5.25
CA TYR A 143 -7.14 1.87 5.36
C TYR A 143 -6.66 1.18 4.09
N ALA A 144 -7.56 0.64 3.25
CA ALA A 144 -7.17 0.04 1.97
C ALA A 144 -6.83 1.07 0.90
N LEU A 145 -7.41 2.29 0.96
CA LEU A 145 -7.06 3.40 0.07
C LEU A 145 -5.76 4.09 0.48
N GLU A 146 -5.45 4.18 1.78
CA GLU A 146 -4.18 4.75 2.25
C GLU A 146 -2.94 4.05 1.67
N GLU A 147 -2.98 2.74 1.41
CA GLU A 147 -1.86 2.02 0.78
C GLU A 147 -1.67 2.41 -0.69
N LYS A 148 -2.77 2.66 -1.43
CA LYS A 148 -2.71 3.18 -2.80
C LYS A 148 -2.21 4.61 -2.85
N THR A 149 -2.64 5.46 -1.92
CA THR A 149 -2.21 6.86 -1.85
C THR A 149 -0.74 6.97 -1.44
N LYS A 150 -0.30 6.22 -0.43
CA LYS A 150 1.12 6.17 -0.02
C LYS A 150 2.02 5.60 -1.11
N LEU A 151 1.57 4.55 -1.82
CA LEU A 151 2.33 4.02 -2.96
C LEU A 151 2.40 5.04 -4.10
N LYS A 152 1.30 5.74 -4.40
CA LYS A 152 1.28 6.80 -5.41
C LYS A 152 2.19 7.96 -5.02
N GLU A 153 2.14 8.43 -3.77
CA GLU A 153 3.02 9.48 -3.25
C GLU A 153 4.50 9.04 -3.27
N LEU A 154 4.80 7.79 -2.91
CA LEU A 154 6.17 7.25 -2.98
C LEU A 154 6.67 7.09 -4.41
N LEU A 155 5.79 6.73 -5.35
CA LEU A 155 6.10 6.67 -6.78
C LEU A 155 6.29 8.08 -7.36
N GLU A 156 5.44 9.04 -6.99
CA GLU A 156 5.58 10.45 -7.39
C GLU A 156 6.86 11.07 -6.82
N LEU A 157 7.21 10.80 -5.55
CA LEU A 157 8.49 11.17 -4.95
C LEU A 157 9.67 10.54 -5.69
N LYS A 158 9.60 9.24 -6.00
CA LYS A 158 10.64 8.53 -6.75
C LYS A 158 10.81 9.11 -8.15
N ASP A 159 9.72 9.42 -8.83
CA ASP A 159 9.72 10.01 -10.17
C ASP A 159 10.22 11.46 -10.16
N GLU A 160 9.91 12.23 -9.12
CA GLU A 160 10.47 13.57 -8.88
C GLU A 160 11.98 13.51 -8.62
N TYR A 161 12.46 12.56 -7.80
CA TYR A 161 13.90 12.33 -7.59
C TYR A 161 14.61 11.85 -8.87
N ASN A 162 13.96 10.99 -9.66
CA ASN A 162 14.51 10.54 -10.95
C ASN A 162 14.57 11.69 -11.97
N LEU A 163 13.54 12.53 -12.03
CA LEU A 163 13.50 13.68 -12.92
C LEU A 163 14.53 14.74 -12.50
N GLU A 164 14.62 15.07 -11.21
CA GLU A 164 15.58 16.04 -10.70
C GLU A 164 17.03 15.55 -10.91
N PHE A 165 17.27 14.25 -10.76
CA PHE A 165 18.55 13.64 -11.10
C PHE A 165 18.86 13.75 -12.60
N ALA A 166 17.92 13.37 -13.48
CA ALA A 166 18.08 13.47 -14.94
C ALA A 166 18.30 14.92 -15.40
N LEU A 167 17.55 15.87 -14.83
CA LEU A 167 17.74 17.30 -15.07
C LEU A 167 19.14 17.76 -14.66
N SER A 168 19.68 17.23 -13.56
CA SER A 168 21.03 17.57 -13.08
C SER A 168 22.15 17.00 -13.97
N GLN A 169 21.89 15.91 -14.72
CA GLN A 169 22.84 15.40 -15.72
C GLN A 169 22.91 16.30 -16.96
N VAL A 170 21.83 16.99 -17.30
CA VAL A 170 21.73 17.79 -18.54
C VAL A 170 21.92 19.29 -18.28
N PHE A 171 21.52 19.79 -17.12
CA PHE A 171 21.46 21.20 -16.79
C PHE A 171 22.26 21.52 -15.53
N SER A 172 23.10 22.57 -15.59
CA SER A 172 23.69 23.17 -14.39
C SER A 172 22.60 23.79 -13.49
N SER A 173 22.86 24.02 -12.20
CA SER A 173 21.90 24.64 -11.27
C SER A 173 21.23 25.89 -11.83
N LYS A 174 22.01 26.84 -12.36
CA LYS A 174 21.48 28.07 -12.98
C LYS A 174 20.61 27.83 -14.22
N GLN A 175 20.83 26.73 -14.94
CA GLN A 175 20.00 26.36 -16.11
C GLN A 175 18.69 25.70 -15.65
N LYS A 176 18.72 24.89 -14.57
CA LYS A 176 17.52 24.33 -13.94
C LYS A 176 16.62 25.43 -13.39
N ASP A 177 17.19 26.45 -12.76
CA ASP A 177 16.43 27.61 -12.29
C ASP A 177 15.65 28.27 -13.44
N LEU A 178 16.31 28.49 -14.58
CA LEU A 178 15.64 29.06 -15.75
C LEU A 178 14.61 28.13 -16.38
N PHE A 179 14.85 26.82 -16.37
CA PHE A 179 13.90 25.81 -16.81
C PHE A 179 12.63 25.86 -15.94
N TYR A 180 12.77 25.84 -14.62
CA TYR A 180 11.65 25.91 -13.69
C TYR A 180 10.92 27.25 -13.73
N LYS A 181 11.63 28.37 -13.82
CA LYS A 181 11.01 29.70 -14.04
C LYS A 181 10.16 29.70 -15.30
N LYS A 182 10.64 29.09 -16.39
CA LYS A 182 9.90 29.01 -17.65
C LYS A 182 8.68 28.09 -17.54
N LEU A 183 8.81 26.94 -16.87
CA LEU A 183 7.72 26.00 -16.61
C LEU A 183 6.60 26.62 -15.76
N LYS A 184 6.96 27.43 -14.76
CA LYS A 184 6.04 28.16 -13.86
C LYS A 184 5.51 29.47 -14.46
N ASN A 185 5.83 29.80 -15.71
CA ASN A 185 5.47 31.06 -16.38
C ASN A 185 5.96 32.33 -15.65
N GLU A 186 7.07 32.25 -14.91
CA GLU A 186 7.67 33.41 -14.24
C GLU A 186 8.37 34.35 -15.23
N LYS A 187 8.43 35.65 -14.88
CA LYS A 187 9.10 36.66 -15.69
C LYS A 187 10.62 36.49 -15.63
N LEU A 188 11.23 36.17 -16.76
CA LEU A 188 12.68 36.19 -16.93
C LEU A 188 13.18 37.63 -17.16
N THR A 189 14.28 38.00 -16.51
CA THR A 189 15.01 39.25 -16.77
C THR A 189 15.67 39.24 -18.16
N LYS A 190 16.16 40.40 -18.63
CA LYS A 190 16.80 40.53 -19.95
C LYS A 190 17.97 39.55 -20.13
N THR A 191 18.84 39.45 -19.12
CA THR A 191 20.00 38.55 -19.11
C THR A 191 19.60 37.08 -19.02
N GLU A 192 18.59 36.76 -18.22
CA GLU A 192 18.05 35.39 -18.13
C GLU A 192 17.38 34.93 -19.43
N LYS A 193 16.67 35.82 -20.14
CA LYS A 193 16.09 35.52 -21.46
C LYS A 193 17.17 35.20 -22.49
N GLU A 194 18.25 35.98 -22.50
CA GLU A 194 19.39 35.75 -23.38
C GLU A 194 20.07 34.41 -23.07
N TYR A 195 20.35 34.16 -21.79
CA TYR A 195 20.98 32.90 -21.35
C TYR A 195 20.09 31.68 -21.62
N PHE A 196 18.78 31.80 -21.38
CA PHE A 196 17.80 30.78 -21.73
C PHE A 196 17.83 30.47 -23.23
N SER A 197 17.79 31.51 -24.08
CA SER A 197 17.72 31.34 -25.53
C SER A 197 19.00 30.74 -26.12
N ARG A 198 20.17 31.16 -25.63
CA ARG A 198 21.47 30.71 -26.15
C ARG A 198 21.83 29.29 -25.72
N THR A 199 21.44 28.89 -24.50
CA THR A 199 21.95 27.67 -23.87
C THR A 199 20.84 26.68 -23.53
N VAL A 200 19.85 27.09 -22.72
CA VAL A 200 18.79 26.19 -22.21
C VAL A 200 17.89 25.71 -23.35
N LYS A 201 17.46 26.62 -24.23
CA LYS A 201 16.52 26.33 -25.32
C LYS A 201 17.05 25.28 -26.30
N LYS A 202 18.36 25.29 -26.60
CA LYS A 202 18.99 24.29 -27.49
C LYS A 202 18.92 22.89 -26.88
N LYS A 203 19.24 22.76 -25.59
CA LYS A 203 19.13 21.49 -24.86
C LYS A 203 17.69 20.99 -24.81
N LEU A 204 16.71 21.89 -24.62
CA LEU A 204 15.29 21.53 -24.67
C LEU A 204 14.86 21.02 -26.05
N HIS A 205 15.31 21.66 -27.13
CA HIS A 205 15.04 21.16 -28.48
C HIS A 205 15.65 19.78 -28.71
N ALA A 206 16.86 19.52 -28.21
CA ALA A 206 17.47 18.20 -28.29
C ALA A 206 16.68 17.15 -27.49
N LEU A 207 16.29 17.47 -26.24
CA LEU A 207 15.47 16.58 -25.40
C LEU A 207 14.08 16.32 -25.99
N ALA A 208 13.51 17.28 -26.72
CA ALA A 208 12.22 17.15 -27.40
C ALA A 208 12.30 16.43 -28.75
N ASN A 209 13.49 16.06 -29.22
CA ASN A 209 13.66 15.32 -30.46
C ASN A 209 13.43 13.82 -30.22
N ASN A 210 12.35 13.28 -30.80
CA ASN A 210 11.93 11.89 -30.63
C ASN A 210 12.94 10.87 -31.21
N GLU A 211 13.63 11.21 -32.30
CA GLU A 211 14.63 10.33 -32.92
C GLU A 211 15.87 10.19 -32.03
N LEU A 212 16.35 11.29 -31.48
CA LEU A 212 17.46 11.31 -30.53
C LEU A 212 17.10 10.55 -29.25
N HIS A 213 15.85 10.69 -28.77
CA HIS A 213 15.35 9.93 -27.62
C HIS A 213 15.37 8.42 -27.90
N SER A 214 14.85 7.98 -29.05
CA SER A 214 14.85 6.57 -29.46
C SER A 214 16.27 6.01 -29.58
N LEU A 215 17.21 6.79 -30.14
CA LEU A 215 18.61 6.39 -30.26
C LEU A 215 19.27 6.22 -28.88
N ALA A 216 19.06 7.17 -27.96
CA ALA A 216 19.58 7.08 -26.61
C ALA A 216 19.04 5.85 -25.85
N GLN A 217 17.75 5.54 -25.99
CA GLN A 217 17.16 4.34 -25.39
C GLN A 217 17.78 3.05 -25.92
N LYS A 218 18.00 2.95 -27.23
CA LYS A 218 18.66 1.78 -27.85
C LYS A 218 20.08 1.57 -27.33
N LEU A 219 20.83 2.65 -27.11
CA LEU A 219 22.21 2.57 -26.61
C LEU A 219 22.31 2.15 -25.14
N LEU A 220 21.26 2.36 -24.34
CA LEU A 220 21.21 2.00 -22.92
C LEU A 220 20.67 0.57 -22.66
N GLN A 221 20.25 -0.14 -23.71
CA GLN A 221 19.76 -1.53 -23.63
C GLN A 221 20.86 -2.59 -23.79
N PHE A 222 22.12 -2.16 -23.91
CA PHE A 222 23.33 -3.00 -23.93
C PHE A 222 24.09 -2.87 -22.61
#